data_AF-A0A9P4PY90-F1
#
_entry.id   AF-A0A9P4PY90-F1
#
_cell.length_a   1.000
_cell.length_b   1.000
_cell.length_c   1.000
_cell.angle_alpha   90.00
_cell.angle_beta   90.00
_cell.angle_gamma   90.00
#
_symmetry.space_group_name_H-M   'P 1'
#
loop_
_entity.id
_entity.type
_entity.pdbx_description
1 polymer ?
#
loop_
_entity_poly.entity_id
_entity_poly.type
_entity_poly.pdbx_seq_one_letter_code
_entity_poly.pdbx_strand_id
1 'polypeptide(L)' 'SGRLSVPYVMVNYLPATCNQEMRMLYAGAKELVRNQAEVGRIIEIDSAEELESIEDVLKGED' A
#
# COMPACT_ATOMS: atom_id res chain seq x y z
N SER A 1 -4.01 10.14 25.13
CA SER A 1 -3.22 8.96 25.54
C SER A 1 -2.17 8.75 24.47
N GLY A 2 -0.94 9.26 24.70
CA GLY A 2 0.13 9.37 23.69
C GLY A 2 0.85 8.05 23.40
N ARG A 3 0.11 7.00 23.04
CA ARG A 3 0.70 5.75 22.59
C ARG A 3 1.01 5.86 21.10
N LEU A 4 2.28 5.71 20.75
CA LEU A 4 2.71 5.60 19.36
C LEU A 4 2.16 4.29 18.79
N SER A 5 1.28 4.36 17.80
CA SER A 5 0.88 3.19 17.01
C SER A 5 1.81 3.05 15.81
N VAL A 6 2.39 1.87 15.63
CA VAL A 6 3.19 1.50 14.46
C VAL A 6 2.41 0.48 13.63
N PRO A 7 1.48 0.91 12.76
CA PRO A 7 0.67 -0.01 11.98
C PRO A 7 1.53 -0.77 10.96
N TYR A 8 1.35 -2.08 10.88
CA TYR A 8 1.95 -2.91 9.82
C TYR A 8 1.08 -2.85 8.56
N VAL A 9 1.65 -2.37 7.46
CA VAL A 9 0.95 -2.13 6.19
C VAL A 9 1.74 -2.64 5.00
N MET A 10 1.04 -2.94 3.91
CA MET A 10 1.65 -3.21 2.61
C MET A 10 1.37 -2.04 1.67
N VAL A 11 2.42 -1.49 1.08
CA VAL A 11 2.31 -0.49 0.02
C VAL A 11 2.35 -1.20 -1.33
N ASN A 12 1.27 -1.07 -2.09
CA ASN A 12 1.18 -1.56 -3.46
C ASN A 12 1.41 -0.38 -4.41
N TYR A 13 2.65 -0.21 -4.86
CA TYR A 13 3.03 0.84 -5.80
C TYR A 13 2.82 0.37 -7.24
N LEU A 14 1.89 1.02 -7.95
CA LEU A 14 1.56 0.73 -9.34
C LEU A 14 1.56 2.02 -10.17
N PRO A 15 2.74 2.44 -10.67
CA PRO A 15 2.88 3.69 -11.41
C PRO A 15 1.84 3.86 -12.52
N ALA A 16 1.40 5.09 -12.78
CA ALA A 16 0.52 5.38 -13.92
C ALA A 16 1.10 4.89 -15.27
N THR A 17 2.43 4.83 -15.39
CA THR A 17 3.16 4.37 -16.58
C THR A 17 3.23 2.84 -16.74
N CYS A 18 2.74 2.05 -15.78
CA CYS A 18 2.78 0.59 -15.85
C CYS A 18 1.87 0.05 -16.97
N ASN A 19 2.39 -0.90 -17.73
CA ASN A 19 1.64 -1.58 -18.80
C ASN A 19 0.57 -2.53 -18.22
N GLN A 20 -0.37 -2.96 -19.06
CA GLN A 20 -1.52 -3.77 -18.62
C GLN A 20 -1.11 -5.15 -18.05
N GLU A 21 -0.10 -5.79 -18.63
CA GLU A 21 0.41 -7.08 -18.17
C GLU A 21 0.93 -7.01 -16.74
N MET A 22 1.74 -6.00 -16.43
CA MET A 22 2.27 -5.77 -15.08
C MET A 22 1.15 -5.42 -14.09
N ARG A 23 0.15 -4.63 -14.50
CA ARG A 23 -1.02 -4.35 -13.64
C ARG A 23 -1.75 -5.63 -13.26
N MET A 24 -1.94 -6.55 -14.20
CA MET A 24 -2.60 -7.84 -13.92
C MET A 24 -1.73 -8.75 -13.05
N LEU A 25 -0.42 -8.84 -13.33
CA LEU A 25 0.52 -9.63 -12.55
C LEU A 25 0.54 -9.19 -11.08
N TYR A 26 0.66 -7.89 -10.83
CA TYR A 26 0.70 -7.34 -9.48
C TYR A 26 -0.65 -7.43 -8.77
N ALA A 27 -1.78 -7.37 -9.49
CA ALA A 27 -3.08 -7.63 -8.89
C ALA A 27 -3.20 -9.06 -8.31
N GLY A 28 -2.67 -10.06 -9.01
CA GLY A 28 -2.62 -11.43 -8.50
C GLY A 28 -1.60 -11.61 -7.36
N ALA A 29 -0.42 -11.02 -7.50
CA ALA A 29 0.63 -11.08 -6.48
C ALA A 29 0.19 -10.40 -5.16
N LYS A 30 -0.55 -9.29 -5.24
CA LYS A 30 -1.06 -8.54 -4.08
C LYS A 30 -1.81 -9.44 -3.10
N GLU A 31 -2.74 -10.26 -3.62
CA GLU A 31 -3.54 -11.16 -2.80
C GLU A 31 -2.70 -12.26 -2.15
N LEU A 32 -1.78 -12.85 -2.92
CA LEU A 32 -0.85 -13.87 -2.41
C LEU A 32 0.04 -13.32 -1.29
N VAL A 33 0.66 -12.16 -1.52
CA VAL A 33 1.57 -11.52 -0.56
C VAL A 33 0.82 -11.05 0.68
N ARG A 34 -0.38 -10.45 0.53
CA ARG A 34 -1.22 -10.07 1.68
C ARG A 34 -1.48 -11.26 2.60
N ASN A 35 -1.88 -12.39 2.03
CA ASN A 35 -2.21 -13.59 2.80
C ASN A 35 -0.98 -14.18 3.47
N GLN A 36 0.15 -14.25 2.77
CA GLN A 36 1.39 -14.82 3.31
C GLN A 36 2.04 -13.95 4.39
N ALA A 37 1.92 -12.62 4.26
CA ALA A 37 2.47 -11.65 5.20
C ALA A 37 1.48 -11.26 6.31
N GLU A 38 0.25 -11.79 6.28
CA GLU A 38 -0.83 -11.48 7.24
C GLU A 38 -1.10 -9.96 7.39
N VAL A 39 -0.96 -9.22 6.28
CA VAL A 39 -1.15 -7.77 6.28
C VAL A 39 -2.64 -7.43 6.37
N GLY A 40 -3.03 -6.67 7.40
CA GLY A 40 -4.41 -6.22 7.61
C GLY A 40 -4.80 -4.95 6.83
N ARG A 41 -3.83 -4.16 6.35
CA ARG A 41 -4.06 -2.90 5.62
C ARG A 41 -3.14 -2.79 4.42
N ILE A 42 -3.74 -2.56 3.25
CA ILE A 42 -3.03 -2.28 2.00
C ILE A 42 -3.25 -0.82 1.65
N ILE A 43 -2.19 -0.15 1.21
CA ILE A 43 -2.21 1.22 0.69
C ILE A 43 -1.81 1.12 -0.78
N GLU A 44 -2.69 1.52 -1.68
CA GLU A 44 -2.40 1.58 -3.11
C GLU A 44 -1.92 2.98 -3.46
N ILE A 45 -0.78 3.08 -4.15
CA ILE A 45 -0.23 4.36 -4.61
C ILE A 45 0.14 4.23 -6.09
N ASP A 46 -0.09 5.29 -6.87
CA ASP A 46 0.28 5.34 -8.29
C ASP A 46 1.41 6.33 -8.58
N SER A 47 1.83 7.08 -7.56
CA SER A 47 2.97 7.98 -7.58
C SER A 47 3.85 7.80 -6.34
N ALA A 48 5.11 8.20 -6.45
CA ALA A 48 6.01 8.21 -5.29
C ALA A 48 5.69 9.36 -4.31
N GLU A 49 5.05 10.42 -4.78
CA GLU A 49 4.66 11.59 -3.98
C GLU A 49 3.64 11.22 -2.90
N GLU A 50 2.70 10.31 -3.21
CA GLU A 50 1.73 9.79 -2.22
C GLU A 50 2.40 9.04 -1.05
N LEU A 51 3.60 8.51 -1.24
CA LEU A 51 4.35 7.87 -0.16
C LEU A 51 4.85 8.90 0.86
N GLU A 52 5.10 10.14 0.44
CA GLU A 52 5.54 11.22 1.34
C GLU A 52 4.41 11.62 2.31
N SER A 53 3.15 11.57 1.84
CA SER A 53 1.95 11.84 2.64
C SER A 53 1.40 10.61 3.39
N ILE A 54 2.13 9.49 3.41
CA ILE A 54 1.62 8.25 4.01
C ILE A 54 1.33 8.37 5.51
N GLU A 55 2.00 9.30 6.22
CA GLU A 55 1.76 9.52 7.65
C GLU A 55 0.32 9.95 7.93
N ASP A 56 -0.26 10.80 7.09
CA ASP A 56 -1.62 11.31 7.24
C ASP A 56 -2.64 10.19 6.98
N VAL A 57 -2.41 9.39 5.94
CA VAL A 57 -3.14 8.14 5.65
C VAL A 57 -3.08 7.18 6.85
N LEU A 58 -1.92 7.02 7.48
CA LEU A 58 -1.75 6.15 8.64
C LEU A 58 -2.50 6.64 9.88
N LYS A 59 -2.67 7.96 10.04
CA LYS A 59 -3.47 8.58 11.10
C LYS A 59 -4.98 8.50 10.83
N GLY A 60 -5.39 8.16 9.60
CA GLY A 60 -6.79 8.15 9.17
C GLY A 60 -7.30 9.56 8.83
N GLU A 61 -6.38 10.46 8.49
CA GLU A 61 -6.64 11.80 7.97
C GLU A 61 -6.71 11.71 6.43
N ASP A 62 -7.68 10.93 5.93
CA ASP A 62 -8.01 10.84 4.49
C ASP A 62 -9.04 11.91 4.08
#